data_AF-A0A2V6HDB3-F1
#
_entry.id   AF-A0A2V6HDB3-F1
#
_cell.length_a   1.000
_cell.length_b   1.000
_cell.length_c   1.000
_cell.angle_alpha   90.00
_cell.angle_beta   90.00
_cell.angle_gamma   90.00
#
_symmetry.space_group_name_H-M   'P 1'
#
loop_
_entity.id
_entity.type
_entity.pdbx_description
1 polymer ?
#
loop_
_entity_poly.entity_id
_entity_poly.type
_entity_poly.pdbx_seq_one_letter_code
_entity_poly.pdbx_strand_id
1 'polypeptide(L)'
;RAFFEPGVHGWPDHACVGCSMIADHVGHLAHLNARDTTLAFASRAPQTDIKRVKARMGWGRIPWYTITDDFDKDFGVDEWHGHNAFIRDGNRVFRTYFINARGDEAFGTTWSYLDMTALGRQEEWEDSPEGCPQTPPYEWWNWNDDYTDAPPSEGWSAAVERGIQAGQGRRRPGSLPAGVPMKDMVDREAKGEQTMKGGRRKKTRTM
;
A
#
# COMPACT_ATOMS: atom_id res chain seq x y z
N ARG A 1 -8.62 -14.04 -6.37
CA ARG A 1 -8.83 -15.13 -5.37
C ARG A 1 -7.58 -15.99 -5.29
N ALA A 2 -7.40 -16.77 -4.23
CA ALA A 2 -6.37 -17.81 -4.20
C ALA A 2 -6.98 -19.12 -4.71
N PHE A 3 -6.37 -19.77 -5.69
CA PHE A 3 -6.88 -21.04 -6.22
C PHE A 3 -6.46 -22.18 -5.31
N PHE A 4 -7.44 -22.74 -4.62
CA PHE A 4 -7.31 -23.93 -3.79
C PHE A 4 -8.68 -24.59 -3.74
N GLU A 5 -8.84 -25.68 -4.51
CA GLU A 5 -10.10 -26.40 -4.73
C GLU A 5 -9.82 -27.70 -5.52
N PRO A 6 -10.73 -28.69 -5.51
CA PRO A 6 -10.62 -29.87 -6.37
C PRO A 6 -10.40 -29.49 -7.84
N GLY A 7 -9.46 -30.17 -8.50
CA GLY A 7 -9.10 -29.90 -9.90
C GLY A 7 -7.95 -28.91 -10.09
N VAL A 8 -7.57 -28.16 -9.05
CA VAL A 8 -6.35 -27.34 -9.09
C VAL A 8 -5.13 -28.22 -8.80
N HIS A 9 -4.07 -28.07 -9.59
CA HIS A 9 -2.81 -28.78 -9.37
C HIS A 9 -2.27 -28.53 -7.96
N GLY A 10 -2.00 -29.61 -7.22
CA GLY A 10 -1.56 -29.56 -5.82
C GLY A 10 -2.65 -29.93 -4.81
N TRP A 11 -3.93 -29.91 -5.20
CA TRP A 11 -5.03 -30.32 -4.31
C TRP A 11 -4.87 -31.78 -3.84
N PRO A 12 -5.17 -32.10 -2.55
CA PRO A 12 -5.63 -31.22 -1.47
C PRO A 12 -4.51 -30.64 -0.60
N ASP A 13 -3.25 -30.93 -0.94
CA ASP A 13 -2.11 -30.67 -0.06
C ASP A 13 -1.51 -29.28 -0.28
N HIS A 14 -1.61 -28.72 -1.48
CA HIS A 14 -1.10 -27.42 -1.87
C HIS A 14 -2.17 -26.58 -2.56
N ALA A 15 -2.15 -25.27 -2.30
CA ALA A 15 -2.81 -24.31 -3.18
C ALA A 15 -2.05 -24.20 -4.51
N CYS A 16 -2.63 -23.51 -5.49
CA CYS A 16 -1.99 -23.29 -6.78
C CYS A 16 -0.57 -22.72 -6.61
N VAL A 17 0.35 -23.08 -7.51
CA VAL A 17 1.78 -22.72 -7.40
C VAL A 17 1.97 -21.20 -7.30
N GLY A 18 1.34 -20.43 -8.19
CA GLY A 18 1.43 -18.96 -8.16
C GLY A 18 0.78 -18.34 -6.92
N CYS A 19 -0.35 -18.88 -6.49
CA CYS A 19 -1.07 -18.44 -5.30
C CYS A 19 -0.24 -18.66 -4.04
N SER A 20 0.47 -19.80 -3.97
CA SER A 20 1.38 -20.14 -2.88
C SER A 20 2.59 -19.20 -2.87
N MET A 21 3.16 -18.90 -4.05
CA MET A 21 4.24 -17.91 -4.17
C MET A 21 3.82 -16.53 -3.66
N ILE A 22 2.61 -16.06 -3.99
CA ILE A 22 2.11 -14.78 -3.47
C ILE A 22 1.90 -14.86 -1.95
N ALA A 23 1.33 -15.95 -1.43
CA ALA A 23 1.15 -16.14 0.01
C ALA A 23 2.48 -16.10 0.79
N ASP A 24 3.55 -16.67 0.22
CA ASP A 24 4.90 -16.65 0.82
C ASP A 24 5.51 -15.23 0.87
N HIS A 25 5.10 -14.32 -0.01
CA HIS A 25 5.52 -12.93 0.02
C HIS A 25 4.71 -12.06 0.99
N VAL A 26 3.58 -12.55 1.54
CA VAL A 26 2.77 -11.75 2.47
C VAL A 26 3.53 -11.53 3.77
N GLY A 27 3.94 -10.29 4.00
CA GLY A 27 4.56 -9.83 5.24
C GLY A 27 3.60 -9.79 6.44
N HIS A 28 4.06 -9.21 7.54
CA HIS A 28 3.24 -9.08 8.75
C HIS A 28 2.10 -8.06 8.54
N LEU A 29 0.85 -8.50 8.71
CA LEU A 29 -0.33 -7.67 8.41
C LEU A 29 -0.61 -6.54 9.39
N ALA A 30 0.06 -6.50 10.56
CA ALA A 30 -0.16 -5.44 11.55
C ALA A 30 0.04 -4.03 10.97
N HIS A 31 1.09 -3.82 10.16
CA HIS A 31 1.34 -2.52 9.54
C HIS A 31 0.28 -2.15 8.48
N LEU A 32 -0.30 -3.15 7.81
CA LEU A 32 -1.41 -2.92 6.87
C LEU A 32 -2.69 -2.54 7.63
N ASN A 33 -2.99 -3.30 8.68
CA ASN A 33 -4.18 -3.10 9.52
C ASN A 33 -4.14 -1.78 10.28
N ALA A 34 -2.96 -1.26 10.61
CA ALA A 34 -2.77 0.07 11.21
C ALA A 34 -3.20 1.24 10.30
N ARG A 35 -3.52 0.97 9.03
CA ARG A 35 -4.04 1.93 8.06
C ARG A 35 -5.40 1.47 7.53
N ASP A 36 -6.24 0.99 8.44
CA ASP A 36 -7.63 0.59 8.21
C ASP A 36 -7.85 -0.31 6.98
N THR A 37 -6.82 -1.09 6.65
CA THR A 37 -6.79 -1.93 5.45
C THR A 37 -6.53 -3.37 5.89
N THR A 38 -7.33 -4.31 5.40
CA THR A 38 -7.14 -5.74 5.70
C THR A 38 -6.96 -6.52 4.41
N LEU A 39 -5.95 -7.38 4.39
CA LEU A 39 -5.78 -8.39 3.34
C LEU A 39 -6.55 -9.65 3.71
N ALA A 40 -7.31 -10.21 2.78
CA ALA A 40 -7.95 -11.51 2.93
C ALA A 40 -7.86 -12.33 1.64
N PHE A 41 -7.57 -13.62 1.80
CA PHE A 41 -7.62 -14.60 0.73
C PHE A 41 -8.99 -15.29 0.74
N ALA A 42 -9.41 -15.75 -0.43
CA ALA A 42 -10.65 -16.48 -0.61
C ALA A 42 -10.44 -17.61 -1.63
N SER A 43 -11.04 -18.78 -1.38
CA SER A 43 -10.94 -20.00 -2.23
C SER A 43 -12.21 -20.84 -2.13
N ARG A 44 -12.50 -21.72 -3.10
CA ARG A 44 -13.64 -22.66 -2.98
C ARG A 44 -13.36 -23.91 -2.14
N ALA A 45 -12.13 -24.10 -1.64
CA ALA A 45 -11.83 -25.18 -0.70
C ALA A 45 -12.67 -25.07 0.59
N PRO A 46 -13.06 -26.21 1.20
CA PRO A 46 -13.64 -26.21 2.54
C PRO A 46 -12.71 -25.54 3.56
N GLN A 47 -13.30 -24.86 4.53
CA GLN A 47 -12.56 -24.08 5.53
C GLN A 47 -11.58 -24.94 6.34
N THR A 48 -11.89 -26.22 6.54
CA THR A 48 -11.02 -27.22 7.18
C THR A 48 -9.72 -27.45 6.40
N ASP A 49 -9.80 -27.53 5.07
CA ASP A 49 -8.64 -27.69 4.21
C ASP A 49 -7.79 -26.42 4.19
N ILE A 50 -8.43 -25.25 4.14
CA ILE A 50 -7.74 -23.95 4.23
C ILE A 50 -6.95 -23.86 5.53
N LYS A 51 -7.57 -24.21 6.67
CA LYS A 51 -6.90 -24.22 7.98
C LYS A 51 -5.68 -25.15 7.97
N ARG A 52 -5.80 -26.36 7.40
CA ARG A 52 -4.71 -27.33 7.29
C ARG A 52 -3.54 -26.78 6.47
N VAL A 53 -3.81 -26.28 5.26
CA VAL A 53 -2.75 -25.77 4.36
C VAL A 53 -2.06 -24.56 4.98
N LYS A 54 -2.82 -23.61 5.56
CA LYS A 54 -2.23 -22.47 6.27
C LYS A 54 -1.30 -22.89 7.39
N ALA A 55 -1.70 -23.87 8.20
CA ALA A 55 -0.88 -24.36 9.31
C ALA A 55 0.42 -25.01 8.79
N ARG A 56 0.31 -25.85 7.75
CA ARG A 56 1.47 -26.53 7.15
C ARG A 56 2.46 -25.56 6.52
N MET A 57 1.95 -24.52 5.85
CA MET A 57 2.76 -23.56 5.08
C MET A 57 3.24 -22.35 5.92
N GLY A 58 2.85 -22.25 7.19
CA GLY A 58 3.22 -21.11 8.04
C GLY A 58 2.42 -19.83 7.78
N TRP A 59 1.34 -19.90 6.99
CA TRP A 59 0.50 -18.76 6.61
C TRP A 59 -0.60 -18.43 7.64
N GLY A 60 -0.42 -18.80 8.90
CA GLY A 60 -1.44 -18.66 9.95
C GLY A 60 -2.05 -17.26 10.06
N ARG A 61 -1.23 -16.23 9.80
CA ARG A 61 -1.58 -14.80 9.90
C ARG A 61 -2.46 -14.28 8.75
N ILE A 62 -2.54 -14.96 7.60
CA ILE A 62 -3.33 -14.49 6.44
C ILE A 62 -4.81 -14.86 6.66
N PRO A 63 -5.75 -13.91 6.82
CA PRO A 63 -7.17 -14.24 6.82
C PRO A 63 -7.53 -14.96 5.51
N TRP A 64 -8.15 -16.14 5.59
CA TRP A 64 -8.46 -16.93 4.41
C TRP A 64 -9.79 -17.67 4.58
N TYR A 65 -10.74 -17.35 3.70
CA TYR A 65 -12.13 -17.79 3.80
C TYR A 65 -12.56 -18.67 2.63
N THR A 66 -13.53 -19.54 2.90
CA THR A 66 -14.22 -20.30 1.86
C THR A 66 -15.21 -19.41 1.12
N ILE A 67 -15.20 -19.48 -0.21
CA ILE A 67 -16.21 -18.91 -1.10
C ILE A 67 -17.40 -19.86 -1.13
N THR A 68 -18.60 -19.35 -0.85
CA THR A 68 -19.83 -20.16 -0.74
C THR A 68 -20.81 -19.96 -1.89
N ASP A 69 -20.59 -18.95 -2.72
CA ASP A 69 -21.47 -18.51 -3.81
C ASP A 69 -20.66 -18.19 -5.07
N ASP A 70 -21.14 -17.25 -5.90
CA ASP A 70 -20.52 -16.82 -7.15
C ASP A 70 -19.59 -15.60 -7.00
N PHE A 71 -19.16 -15.27 -5.78
CA PHE A 71 -18.26 -14.14 -5.49
C PHE A 71 -17.06 -14.05 -6.45
N ASP A 72 -16.39 -15.18 -6.73
CA ASP A 72 -15.23 -15.18 -7.63
C ASP A 72 -15.56 -14.79 -9.07
N LYS A 73 -16.72 -15.21 -9.58
CA LYS A 73 -17.20 -14.81 -10.91
C LYS A 73 -17.57 -13.34 -10.92
N ASP A 74 -18.33 -12.88 -9.93
CA ASP A 74 -18.79 -11.48 -9.82
C ASP A 74 -17.62 -10.49 -9.75
N PHE A 75 -16.48 -10.93 -9.22
CA PHE A 75 -15.26 -10.12 -9.08
C PHE A 75 -14.11 -10.52 -10.00
N GLY A 76 -14.40 -11.27 -11.08
CA GLY A 76 -13.49 -11.52 -12.20
C GLY A 76 -12.23 -12.30 -11.82
N VAL A 77 -12.35 -13.23 -10.88
CA VAL A 77 -11.24 -14.05 -10.36
C VAL A 77 -11.57 -15.55 -10.33
N ASP A 78 -12.59 -15.99 -11.08
CA ASP A 78 -12.96 -17.40 -11.20
C ASP A 78 -11.98 -18.21 -12.06
N GLU A 79 -11.42 -17.62 -13.11
CA GLU A 79 -10.47 -18.30 -14.01
C GLU A 79 -9.00 -17.95 -13.75
N TRP A 80 -8.72 -16.71 -13.36
CA TRP A 80 -7.36 -16.20 -13.14
C TRP A 80 -7.19 -15.48 -11.80
N HIS A 81 -5.95 -15.41 -11.32
CA HIS A 81 -5.66 -14.68 -10.08
C HIS A 81 -5.79 -13.17 -10.30
N GLY A 82 -6.04 -12.47 -9.19
CA GLY A 82 -6.11 -11.02 -9.14
C GLY A 82 -6.51 -10.55 -7.75
N HIS A 83 -6.14 -9.31 -7.45
CA HIS A 83 -6.49 -8.59 -6.24
C HIS A 83 -7.64 -7.64 -6.52
N ASN A 84 -8.68 -7.72 -5.71
CA ASN A 84 -9.77 -6.76 -5.69
C ASN A 84 -9.63 -5.90 -4.43
N ALA A 85 -9.73 -4.58 -4.57
CA ALA A 85 -9.81 -3.65 -3.45
C ALA A 85 -11.25 -3.21 -3.25
N PHE A 86 -11.69 -3.22 -2.00
CA PHE A 86 -13.03 -2.81 -1.61
C PHE A 86 -12.96 -1.75 -0.52
N ILE A 87 -13.89 -0.79 -0.57
CA ILE A 87 -14.14 0.13 0.54
C ILE A 87 -15.58 -0.05 1.03
N ARG A 88 -15.76 0.02 2.35
CA ARG A 88 -17.07 -0.07 3.00
C ARG A 88 -17.49 1.32 3.47
N ASP A 89 -18.71 1.70 3.13
CA ASP A 89 -19.38 2.89 3.66
C ASP A 89 -20.74 2.47 4.23
N GLY A 90 -20.86 2.48 5.56
CA GLY A 90 -22.01 1.98 6.29
C GLY A 90 -22.34 0.52 5.96
N ASN A 91 -23.44 0.30 5.24
CA ASN A 91 -23.90 -1.02 4.80
C ASN A 91 -23.59 -1.32 3.32
N ARG A 92 -22.88 -0.42 2.63
CA ARG A 92 -22.53 -0.56 1.23
C ARG A 92 -21.06 -0.93 1.10
N VAL A 93 -20.76 -1.77 0.10
CA VAL A 93 -19.39 -2.14 -0.26
C VAL A 93 -19.21 -1.79 -1.72
N PHE A 94 -18.11 -1.10 -2.03
CA PHE A 94 -17.75 -0.70 -3.37
C PHE A 94 -16.44 -1.35 -3.73
N ARG A 95 -16.36 -1.97 -4.91
CA ARG A 95 -15.09 -2.38 -5.51
C ARG A 95 -14.44 -1.14 -6.12
N THR A 96 -13.32 -0.71 -5.56
CA THR A 96 -12.63 0.52 -5.97
C THR A 96 -11.54 0.26 -6.99
N TYR A 97 -10.92 -0.92 -6.92
CA TYR A 97 -9.82 -1.27 -7.81
C TYR A 97 -9.73 -2.78 -8.05
N PHE A 98 -9.16 -3.16 -9.19
CA PHE A 98 -8.86 -4.54 -9.56
C PHE A 98 -7.54 -4.60 -10.31
N ILE A 99 -6.61 -5.41 -9.83
CA ILE A 99 -5.34 -5.69 -10.50
C ILE A 99 -5.28 -7.18 -10.83
N ASN A 100 -4.83 -7.50 -12.05
CA ASN A 100 -4.65 -8.86 -12.52
C ASN A 100 -3.42 -8.98 -13.44
N ALA A 101 -3.18 -10.20 -13.92
CA ALA A 101 -2.09 -10.54 -14.84
C ALA A 101 -0.74 -10.05 -14.30
N ARG A 102 0.08 -9.41 -15.15
CA ARG A 102 1.42 -8.91 -14.78
C ARG A 102 1.39 -7.81 -13.73
N GLY A 103 0.24 -7.15 -13.52
CA GLY A 103 0.10 -6.16 -12.46
C GLY A 103 0.20 -6.79 -11.07
N ASP A 104 -0.12 -8.09 -10.96
CA ASP A 104 -0.10 -8.81 -9.67
C ASP A 104 1.33 -9.02 -9.14
N GLU A 105 2.33 -8.98 -10.03
CA GLU A 105 3.74 -9.19 -9.68
C GLU A 105 4.31 -8.10 -8.76
N ALA A 106 3.62 -6.95 -8.65
CA ALA A 106 4.03 -5.85 -7.78
C ALA A 106 3.59 -6.05 -6.31
N PHE A 107 2.72 -7.04 -6.01
CA PHE A 107 2.25 -7.29 -4.66
C PHE A 107 3.23 -8.13 -3.83
N GLY A 108 3.17 -7.93 -2.50
CA GLY A 108 4.04 -8.61 -1.54
C GLY A 108 4.56 -7.68 -0.44
N THR A 109 4.27 -6.38 -0.51
CA THR A 109 4.66 -5.42 0.52
C THR A 109 3.45 -4.68 1.09
N THR A 110 3.56 -4.21 2.32
CA THR A 110 2.55 -3.32 2.93
C THR A 110 2.25 -2.13 2.00
N TRP A 111 3.28 -1.55 1.40
CA TRP A 111 3.15 -0.40 0.49
C TRP A 111 2.34 -0.73 -0.75
N SER A 112 2.65 -1.83 -1.43
CA SER A 112 1.88 -2.24 -2.62
C SER A 112 0.40 -2.48 -2.33
N TYR A 113 0.07 -2.97 -1.12
CA TYR A 113 -1.33 -3.15 -0.73
C TYR A 113 -2.01 -1.81 -0.42
N LEU A 114 -1.37 -0.93 0.35
CA LEU A 114 -1.91 0.40 0.67
C LEU A 114 -2.12 1.24 -0.59
N ASP A 115 -1.14 1.26 -1.50
CA ASP A 115 -1.20 2.02 -2.75
C ASP A 115 -2.32 1.56 -3.69
N MET A 116 -2.84 0.34 -3.50
CA MET A 116 -3.97 -0.18 -4.28
C MET A 116 -5.33 0.23 -3.70
N THR A 117 -5.41 0.55 -2.40
CA THR A 117 -6.70 0.82 -1.76
C THR A 117 -7.13 2.27 -1.91
N ALA A 118 -8.43 2.53 -1.75
CA ALA A 118 -8.96 3.89 -1.82
C ALA A 118 -8.53 4.78 -0.63
N LEU A 119 -8.06 4.19 0.47
CA LEU A 119 -7.52 4.93 1.61
C LEU A 119 -6.04 5.29 1.44
N GLY A 120 -5.36 4.70 0.45
CA GLY A 120 -3.94 4.93 0.20
C GLY A 120 -3.09 4.61 1.41
N ARG A 121 -1.99 5.34 1.56
CA ARG A 121 -1.11 5.24 2.73
C ARG A 121 -1.60 6.05 3.91
N GLN A 122 -2.63 6.88 3.77
CA GLN A 122 -3.15 7.80 4.77
C GLN A 122 -2.10 8.80 5.30
N GLU A 123 -1.19 9.27 4.45
CA GLU A 123 -0.14 10.21 4.83
C GLU A 123 -0.45 11.62 4.31
N GLU A 124 -0.13 12.66 5.08
CA GLU A 124 -0.46 14.07 4.77
C GLU A 124 0.11 14.61 3.45
N TRP A 125 1.06 13.90 2.82
CA TRP A 125 1.54 14.27 1.48
C TRP A 125 0.59 13.82 0.35
N GLU A 126 -0.32 12.88 0.63
CA GLU A 126 -1.32 12.40 -0.33
C GLU A 126 -2.42 13.45 -0.52
N ASP A 127 -2.82 13.66 -1.77
CA ASP A 127 -3.98 14.48 -2.13
C ASP A 127 -5.27 13.68 -1.95
N SER A 128 -5.68 13.52 -0.70
CA SER A 128 -6.84 12.71 -0.30
C SER A 128 -8.10 13.56 -0.16
N PRO A 129 -9.30 13.00 -0.40
CA PRO A 129 -10.56 13.70 -0.18
C PRO A 129 -10.72 14.19 1.28
N GLU A 130 -11.49 15.27 1.46
CA GLU A 130 -11.81 15.79 2.78
C GLU A 130 -12.45 14.71 3.67
N GLY A 131 -11.98 14.61 4.91
CA GLY A 131 -12.44 13.61 5.88
C GLY A 131 -11.74 12.25 5.81
N CYS A 132 -10.85 12.03 4.84
CA CYS A 132 -9.96 10.86 4.86
C CYS A 132 -9.00 10.97 6.06
N PRO A 133 -8.86 9.92 6.89
CA PRO A 133 -7.86 9.93 7.94
C PRO A 133 -6.46 10.07 7.33
N GLN A 134 -5.67 11.03 7.83
CA GLN A 134 -4.28 11.21 7.44
C GLN A 134 -3.43 11.53 8.68
N THR A 135 -2.18 11.08 8.66
CA THR A 135 -1.16 11.35 9.69
C THR A 135 0.13 11.82 9.04
N PRO A 136 1.05 12.46 9.79
CA PRO A 136 2.36 12.78 9.25
C PRO A 136 3.11 11.56 8.72
N PRO A 137 3.98 11.72 7.72
CA PRO A 137 4.72 10.61 7.14
C PRO A 137 5.68 9.99 8.15
N TYR A 138 5.85 8.67 8.09
CA TYR A 138 6.72 7.88 8.99
C TYR A 138 6.27 7.79 10.45
N GLU A 139 5.46 8.72 10.96
CA GLU A 139 5.14 8.75 12.39
C GLU A 139 4.30 7.55 12.81
N TRP A 140 3.31 7.14 12.01
CA TRP A 140 2.43 6.01 12.31
C TRP A 140 3.13 4.64 12.39
N TRP A 141 4.43 4.54 12.06
CA TRP A 141 5.15 3.27 12.08
C TRP A 141 5.37 2.80 13.52
N ASN A 142 5.07 1.54 13.78
CA ASN A 142 5.35 0.93 15.08
C ASN A 142 5.82 -0.52 14.93
N TRP A 143 6.23 -1.14 16.03
CA TRP A 143 6.45 -2.57 16.11
C TRP A 143 5.14 -3.32 15.85
N ASN A 144 5.25 -4.51 15.27
CA ASN A 144 4.11 -5.27 14.77
C ASN A 144 3.13 -5.77 15.86
N ASP A 145 3.51 -5.64 17.12
CA ASP A 145 2.75 -6.00 18.33
C ASP A 145 2.37 -4.80 19.21
N ASP A 146 2.69 -3.57 18.80
CA ASP A 146 2.49 -2.35 19.57
C ASP A 146 1.59 -1.31 18.87
N TYR A 147 0.88 -1.73 17.82
CA TYR A 147 -0.20 -0.91 17.26
C TYR A 147 -1.36 -0.85 18.25
N THR A 148 -1.43 0.26 18.99
CA THR A 148 -2.50 0.59 19.94
C THR A 148 -3.20 1.88 19.50
N ASP A 149 -4.31 2.23 20.15
CA ASP A 149 -4.98 3.54 19.92
C ASP A 149 -4.16 4.74 20.42
N ALA A 150 -2.99 4.50 21.02
CA ALA A 150 -2.07 5.53 21.47
C ALA A 150 -1.26 6.09 20.29
N PRO A 151 -0.83 7.36 20.35
CA PRO A 151 0.09 7.91 19.36
C PRO A 151 1.40 7.11 19.32
N PRO A 152 2.15 7.19 18.20
CA PRO A 152 3.47 6.58 18.09
C PRO A 152 4.39 6.97 19.25
N SER A 153 5.33 6.10 19.61
CA SER A 153 6.25 6.38 20.72
C SER A 153 6.95 7.73 20.54
N GLU A 154 7.01 8.56 21.59
CA GLU A 154 7.65 9.89 21.53
C GLU A 154 9.10 9.80 21.02
N GLY A 155 9.81 8.72 21.36
CA GLY A 155 11.17 8.46 20.89
C GLY A 155 11.27 8.27 19.39
N TRP A 156 10.28 7.62 18.76
CA TRP A 156 10.23 7.44 17.31
C TRP A 156 9.89 8.76 16.61
N SER A 157 8.87 9.49 17.04
CA SER A 157 8.52 10.79 16.46
C SER A 157 9.71 11.77 16.51
N ALA A 158 10.42 11.82 17.65
CA ALA A 158 11.64 12.62 17.76
C ALA A 158 12.76 12.15 16.80
N ALA A 159 12.85 10.86 16.50
CA ALA A 159 13.81 10.33 15.52
C ALA A 159 13.43 10.70 14.08
N VAL A 160 12.14 10.62 13.74
CA VAL A 160 11.60 11.08 12.47
C VAL A 160 11.92 12.56 12.26
N GLU A 161 11.63 13.40 13.26
CA GLU A 161 11.91 14.84 13.21
C GLU A 161 13.40 15.12 12.97
N ARG A 162 14.29 14.47 13.73
CA ARG A 162 15.75 14.59 13.52
C ARG A 162 16.16 14.17 12.11
N GLY A 163 15.58 13.08 11.59
CA GLY A 163 15.84 12.58 10.24
C GLY A 163 15.42 13.58 9.16
N ILE A 164 14.21 14.15 9.29
CA ILE A 164 13.68 15.18 8.39
C ILE A 164 14.57 16.42 8.43
N GLN A 165 14.91 16.94 9.62
CA GLN A 165 15.77 18.12 9.79
C GLN A 165 17.16 17.90 9.17
N ALA A 166 17.77 16.73 9.40
CA ALA A 166 19.05 16.38 8.80
C ALA A 166 18.98 16.28 7.26
N GLY A 167 17.88 15.77 6.72
CA GLY A 167 17.62 15.72 5.28
C GLY A 167 17.43 17.12 4.67
N GLN A 168 16.72 18.01 5.36
CA GLN A 168 16.51 19.40 4.92
C GLN A 168 17.79 20.24 5.03
N GLY A 169 18.64 20.00 6.04
CA GLY A 169 19.94 20.65 6.19
C GLY A 169 20.98 20.24 5.13
N ARG A 170 20.76 19.14 4.41
CA ARG A 170 21.62 18.65 3.31
C ARG A 170 21.18 19.13 1.92
N ARG A 171 20.21 20.04 1.82
CA ARG A 171 19.72 20.52 0.52
C ARG A 171 20.84 21.15 -0.31
N ARG A 172 20.95 20.72 -1.56
CA ARG A 172 21.73 21.44 -2.57
C ARG A 172 21.03 22.79 -2.85
N PRO A 173 21.78 23.89 -3.07
CA PRO A 173 21.17 25.15 -3.47
C PRO A 173 20.29 24.93 -4.71
N GLY A 174 18.98 25.15 -4.60
CA GLY A 174 17.99 25.01 -5.69
C GLY A 174 17.03 23.82 -5.60
N SER A 175 17.13 22.93 -4.60
CA SER A 175 16.13 21.86 -4.42
C SER A 175 14.91 22.33 -3.64
N LEU A 176 13.70 22.09 -4.18
CA LEU A 176 12.42 22.41 -3.55
C LEU A 176 12.23 21.67 -2.21
N PRO A 177 11.37 22.18 -1.30
CA PRO A 177 11.10 21.53 -0.04
C PRO A 177 10.41 20.17 -0.19
N ALA A 178 10.95 19.16 0.48
CA ALA A 178 10.17 17.99 0.85
C ALA A 178 9.02 18.47 1.74
N GLY A 179 7.78 18.20 1.32
CA GLY A 179 6.57 18.61 2.04
C GLY A 179 5.93 19.92 1.58
N VAL A 180 6.25 20.45 0.39
CA VAL A 180 5.30 21.39 -0.24
C VAL A 180 4.16 20.54 -0.79
N PRO A 181 2.91 20.68 -0.30
CA PRO A 181 1.79 19.96 -0.87
C PRO A 181 1.68 20.33 -2.36
N MET A 182 1.44 19.35 -3.24
CA MET A 182 1.45 19.52 -4.69
C MET A 182 0.58 20.71 -5.15
N LYS A 183 -0.48 21.04 -4.40
CA LYS A 183 -1.34 22.22 -4.62
C LYS A 183 -0.57 23.55 -4.67
N ASP A 184 0.43 23.72 -3.79
CA ASP A 184 1.22 24.95 -3.70
C ASP A 184 2.25 25.05 -4.85
N MET A 185 2.56 23.94 -5.53
CA MET A 185 3.37 23.94 -6.76
C MET A 185 2.55 24.42 -7.96
N VAL A 186 1.31 23.94 -8.10
CA VAL A 186 0.40 24.33 -9.20
C VAL A 186 0.02 25.81 -9.09
N ASP A 187 -0.23 26.30 -7.86
CA ASP A 187 -0.55 27.71 -7.61
C ASP A 187 0.62 28.66 -7.89
N ARG A 188 1.87 28.20 -7.74
CA ARG A 188 3.06 29.00 -8.05
C ARG A 188 3.33 29.09 -9.54
N GLU A 189 3.06 28.02 -10.30
CA GLU A 189 3.11 28.07 -11.76
C GLU A 189 1.99 28.95 -12.34
N ALA A 190 0.79 28.92 -11.75
CA ALA A 190 -0.32 29.78 -12.15
C ALA A 190 -0.07 31.28 -11.86
N LYS A 191 0.78 31.62 -10.88
CA LYS A 191 1.07 33.01 -10.47
C LYS A 191 2.31 33.65 -11.13
N GLY A 192 3.05 32.92 -11.98
CA GLY A 192 4.08 33.51 -12.84
C GLY A 192 5.28 34.16 -12.12
N GLU A 193 5.58 33.79 -10.87
CA GLU A 193 6.74 34.34 -10.15
C GLU A 193 8.03 33.59 -10.52
N GLN A 194 8.59 33.90 -11.68
CA GLN A 194 9.99 33.58 -12.00
C GLN A 194 10.91 34.70 -11.47
N THR A 195 11.68 34.43 -10.41
CA THR A 195 12.80 35.29 -10.02
C THR A 195 13.92 35.20 -11.06
N MET A 196 13.97 36.16 -11.98
CA MET A 196 15.12 36.48 -12.82
C MET A 196 16.29 36.96 -11.94
N LYS A 197 17.35 36.17 -11.82
CA LYS A 197 18.67 36.68 -11.37
C LYS A 197 19.59 36.84 -12.57
N GLY A 198 19.81 38.10 -12.94
CA GLY A 198 20.72 38.51 -14.01
C GLY A 198 22.16 38.09 -13.75
N GLY A 199 22.78 37.49 -14.78
CA GLY A 199 24.21 37.20 -14.86
C GLY A 199 24.83 37.90 -16.06
N ARG A 200 25.74 38.83 -15.79
CA ARG A 200 26.38 39.78 -16.69
C ARG A 200 27.29 39.08 -17.72
N ARG A 201 27.14 39.42 -19.01
CA ARG A 201 28.05 39.03 -20.11
C ARG A 201 29.49 39.48 -19.82
N LYS A 202 30.47 38.56 -19.95
CA LYS A 202 31.83 38.88 -20.40
C LYS A 202 32.15 38.03 -21.62
N LYS A 203 32.25 38.69 -22.78
CA LYS A 203 32.88 38.12 -23.98
C LYS A 203 34.39 38.22 -23.78
N THR A 204 35.08 37.09 -23.82
CA THR A 204 36.53 37.07 -24.08
C THR A 204 36.70 36.48 -25.46
N ARG A 205 37.31 37.27 -26.35
CA ARG A 205 37.63 36.96 -27.74
C ARG A 205 39.15 36.95 -27.80
N THR A 206 39.74 35.83 -28.17
CA THR A 206 41.13 35.80 -28.63
C THR A 206 41.21 34.83 -29.80
N MET A 207 41.94 35.27 -30.82
CA MET A 207 42.35 34.53 -32.03
C MET A 207 43.24 33.35 -31.68
#